data_AF-A0AAV9HI53-F1
#
_entry.id   AF-A0AAV9HI53-F1
#
_cell.length_a   1.000
_cell.length_b   1.000
_cell.length_c   1.000
_cell.angle_alpha   90.00
_cell.angle_beta   90.00
_cell.angle_gamma   90.00
#
_symmetry.space_group_name_H-M   'P 1'
#
loop_
_entity.id
_entity.type
_entity.pdbx_description
1 polymer ?
#
loop_
_entity_poly.entity_id
_entity_poly.type
_entity_poly.pdbx_seq_one_letter_code
_entity_poly.pdbx_strand_id
1 'polypeptide(L)'
;VNDAHKSDAARALAQSIGLSFPCGEPVGFQAGLLYPIRRLVVTGKDTPDNFNLLFSVEDIPDLHAQVRKEVLMMAEIPQQSPSGLLNGYLDKDCPVFAPRPASDAEKQEIGKQRELSVVFQRFLNSANQGV
;
A
#
# COMPACT_ATOMS: atom_id res chain seq x y z
N VAL A 1 8.76 -21.14 5.99
CA VAL A 1 7.58 -21.46 5.15
C VAL A 1 6.37 -20.97 5.91
N ASN A 2 5.60 -20.06 5.32
CA ASN A 2 4.51 -19.37 5.99
C ASN A 2 3.24 -20.22 5.93
N ASP A 3 2.82 -20.74 7.09
CA ASP A 3 1.67 -21.64 7.24
C ASP A 3 0.33 -20.91 7.40
N ALA A 4 0.28 -19.59 7.17
CA ALA A 4 -0.94 -18.78 7.29
C ALA A 4 -2.13 -19.37 6.50
N HIS A 5 -1.91 -19.97 5.33
CA HIS A 5 -2.96 -20.61 4.53
C HIS A 5 -3.67 -21.78 5.24
N LYS A 6 -3.08 -22.36 6.30
CA LYS A 6 -3.68 -23.43 7.12
C LYS A 6 -4.59 -22.90 8.23
N SER A 7 -4.50 -21.62 8.56
CA SER A 7 -5.31 -20.98 9.60
C SER A 7 -6.63 -20.47 9.03
N ASP A 8 -7.74 -20.87 9.63
CA ASP A 8 -9.09 -20.39 9.25
C ASP A 8 -9.20 -18.87 9.42
N ALA A 9 -8.64 -18.35 10.52
CA ALA A 9 -8.63 -16.93 10.81
C ALA A 9 -7.83 -16.14 9.75
N ALA A 10 -6.66 -16.67 9.36
CA ALA A 10 -5.88 -16.06 8.31
C ALA A 10 -6.67 -16.05 7.01
N ARG A 11 -7.21 -17.21 6.57
CA ARG A 11 -8.02 -17.33 5.35
C ARG A 11 -9.18 -16.34 5.32
N ALA A 12 -9.91 -16.20 6.43
CA ALA A 12 -10.98 -15.22 6.57
C ALA A 12 -10.47 -13.78 6.42
N LEU A 13 -9.33 -13.45 7.06
CA LEU A 13 -8.70 -12.14 6.92
C LEU A 13 -8.34 -11.87 5.46
N ALA A 14 -7.65 -12.76 4.76
CA ALA A 14 -7.27 -12.55 3.37
C ALA A 14 -8.48 -12.35 2.47
N GLN A 15 -9.52 -13.18 2.59
CA GLN A 15 -10.77 -12.99 1.84
C GLN A 15 -11.35 -11.59 2.08
N SER A 16 -11.37 -11.14 3.34
CA SER A 16 -11.90 -9.82 3.70
C SER A 16 -11.10 -8.65 3.15
N ILE A 17 -9.82 -8.85 2.85
CA ILE A 17 -8.95 -7.85 2.21
C ILE A 17 -8.74 -8.14 0.71
N GLY A 18 -9.50 -9.08 0.14
CA GLY A 18 -9.40 -9.54 -1.25
C GLY A 18 -8.01 -10.04 -1.64
N LEU A 19 -7.31 -10.67 -0.70
CA LEU A 19 -6.17 -11.52 -0.98
C LEU A 19 -6.65 -12.94 -1.27
N SER A 20 -6.15 -13.51 -2.35
CA SER A 20 -6.26 -14.94 -2.61
C SER A 20 -5.10 -15.64 -1.92
N PHE A 21 -5.36 -16.36 -0.82
CA PHE A 21 -4.39 -17.35 -0.31
C PHE A 21 -4.15 -18.42 -1.37
N PRO A 22 -2.97 -19.04 -1.42
CA PRO A 22 -2.63 -19.88 -2.53
C PRO A 22 -3.50 -21.14 -2.53
N CYS A 23 -4.41 -21.20 -3.51
CA CYS A 23 -4.33 -22.29 -4.48
C CYS A 23 -3.52 -21.90 -5.75
N GLY A 24 -2.97 -20.69 -5.78
CA GLY A 24 -1.99 -20.25 -6.78
C GLY A 24 -1.10 -19.16 -6.18
N GLU A 25 0.20 -19.22 -6.42
CA GLU A 25 1.08 -18.10 -6.10
C GLU A 25 0.61 -16.88 -6.90
N PRO A 26 0.41 -15.70 -6.27
CA PRO A 26 0.23 -14.50 -7.04
C PRO A 26 1.46 -14.33 -7.95
N VAL A 27 1.26 -14.10 -9.25
CA VAL A 27 2.33 -14.02 -10.25
C VAL A 27 2.80 -12.58 -10.45
N GLY A 28 4.07 -12.38 -10.77
CA GLY A 28 4.64 -11.06 -11.06
C GLY A 28 4.74 -10.16 -9.82
N PHE A 29 4.39 -8.87 -9.94
CA PHE A 29 4.49 -7.89 -8.83
C PHE A 29 3.64 -8.24 -7.60
N GLN A 30 2.62 -9.10 -7.76
CA GLN A 30 1.76 -9.56 -6.68
C GLN A 30 2.39 -10.68 -5.83
N ALA A 31 3.47 -11.32 -6.33
CA ALA A 31 4.16 -12.44 -5.69
C ALA A 31 4.92 -12.04 -4.40
N GLY A 32 5.31 -10.77 -4.31
CA GLY A 32 6.11 -10.25 -3.19
C GLY A 32 5.26 -9.79 -2.00
N LEU A 33 5.92 -9.59 -0.86
CA LEU A 33 5.31 -9.08 0.38
C LEU A 33 4.59 -7.74 0.21
N LEU A 34 4.96 -6.96 -0.80
CA LEU A 34 4.34 -5.67 -1.14
C LEU A 34 2.82 -5.77 -1.27
N TYR A 35 2.33 -6.74 -2.05
CA TYR A 35 0.91 -6.86 -2.34
C TYR A 35 0.05 -7.17 -1.10
N PRO A 36 0.34 -8.22 -0.29
CA PRO A 36 -0.44 -8.49 0.90
C PRO A 36 -0.35 -7.39 1.96
N ILE A 37 0.81 -6.73 2.12
CA ILE A 37 0.94 -5.57 3.00
C ILE A 37 0.07 -4.41 2.49
N ARG A 38 0.08 -4.14 1.18
CA ARG A 38 -0.76 -3.10 0.57
C ARG A 38 -2.25 -3.38 0.77
N ARG A 39 -2.69 -4.63 0.66
CA ARG A 39 -4.09 -5.00 0.94
C ARG A 39 -4.48 -4.76 2.39
N LEU A 40 -3.59 -5.03 3.35
CA LEU A 40 -3.82 -4.66 4.74
C LEU A 40 -3.95 -3.14 4.91
N VAL A 41 -3.03 -2.37 4.32
CA VAL A 41 -3.02 -0.91 4.45
C VAL A 41 -4.25 -0.25 3.82
N VAL A 42 -4.57 -0.60 2.56
CA VAL A 42 -5.70 -0.02 1.81
C VAL A 42 -7.04 -0.29 2.49
N THR A 43 -7.18 -1.43 3.16
CA THR A 43 -8.41 -1.79 3.89
C THR A 43 -8.39 -1.37 5.36
N GLY A 44 -7.30 -0.72 5.81
CA GLY A 44 -7.14 -0.26 7.18
C GLY A 44 -6.95 -1.38 8.21
N LYS A 45 -6.52 -2.57 7.77
CA LYS A 45 -6.30 -3.77 8.59
C LYS A 45 -4.83 -4.02 8.92
N ASP A 46 -3.95 -3.07 8.64
CA ASP A 46 -2.52 -3.11 8.93
C ASP A 46 -2.24 -2.92 10.44
N THR A 47 -2.47 -4.00 11.20
CA THR A 47 -2.30 -4.09 12.66
C THR A 47 -1.33 -5.22 13.01
N PRO A 48 -0.62 -5.16 14.15
CA PRO A 48 0.33 -6.20 14.54
C PRO A 48 -0.27 -7.61 14.54
N ASP A 49 -1.51 -7.76 15.01
CA ASP A 49 -2.21 -9.05 15.04
C ASP A 49 -2.42 -9.62 13.62
N ASN A 50 -2.82 -8.78 12.67
CA ASN A 50 -3.03 -9.20 11.28
C ASN A 50 -1.69 -9.45 10.55
N PHE A 51 -0.65 -8.70 10.88
CA PHE A 51 0.71 -8.98 10.40
C PHE A 51 1.19 -10.34 10.91
N ASN A 52 1.00 -10.62 12.19
CA ASN A 52 1.38 -11.89 12.79
C ASN A 52 0.59 -13.05 12.17
N LEU A 53 -0.71 -12.84 11.93
CA LEU A 53 -1.58 -13.82 11.31
C LEU A 53 -1.20 -14.16 9.86
N LEU A 54 -0.78 -13.16 9.07
CA LEU A 54 -0.44 -13.35 7.66
C LEU A 54 1.03 -13.64 7.39
N PHE A 55 1.95 -13.21 8.26
CA PHE A 55 3.40 -13.23 8.00
C PHE A 55 4.22 -13.83 9.15
N SER A 56 3.59 -14.16 10.28
CA SER A 56 4.29 -14.64 11.49
C SER A 56 5.35 -13.68 12.02
N VAL A 57 5.12 -12.38 11.84
CA VAL A 57 5.92 -11.27 12.37
C VAL A 57 4.98 -10.16 12.85
N GLU A 58 5.42 -9.35 13.82
CA GLU A 58 4.61 -8.23 14.31
C GLU A 58 4.51 -7.09 13.29
N ASP A 59 5.55 -6.88 12.49
CA ASP A 59 5.61 -5.85 11.44
C ASP A 59 6.74 -6.14 10.44
N ILE A 60 6.72 -5.45 9.30
CA ILE A 60 7.80 -5.35 8.31
C ILE A 60 8.05 -3.85 8.11
N PRO A 61 8.77 -3.18 9.04
CA PRO A 61 8.64 -1.74 9.27
C PRO A 61 8.92 -0.88 8.04
N ASP A 62 10.03 -1.11 7.33
CA ASP A 62 10.43 -0.29 6.19
C ASP A 62 9.42 -0.40 5.03
N LEU A 63 8.99 -1.63 4.72
CA LEU A 63 8.04 -1.90 3.65
C LEU A 63 6.63 -1.45 4.03
N HIS A 64 6.21 -1.67 5.27
CA HIS A 64 4.93 -1.21 5.78
C HIS A 64 4.84 0.31 5.76
N ALA A 65 5.85 1.02 6.28
CA ALA A 65 5.90 2.47 6.28
C ALA A 65 5.90 3.04 4.85
N GLN A 66 6.66 2.44 3.93
CA GLN A 66 6.65 2.83 2.52
C GLN A 66 5.25 2.71 1.91
N VAL A 67 4.63 1.52 2.01
CA VAL A 67 3.31 1.25 1.45
C VAL A 67 2.26 2.15 2.07
N ARG A 68 2.33 2.35 3.38
CA ARG A 68 1.41 3.20 4.14
C ARG A 68 1.46 4.64 3.67
N LYS A 69 2.67 5.18 3.47
CA LYS A 69 2.86 6.51 2.90
C LYS A 69 2.26 6.63 1.50
N GLU A 70 2.51 5.66 0.61
CA GLU A 70 1.98 5.68 -0.76
C GLU A 70 0.45 5.65 -0.80
N VAL A 71 -0.18 4.79 0.00
CA VAL A 71 -1.64 4.68 0.08
C VAL A 71 -2.26 5.98 0.63
N LEU A 72 -1.68 6.56 1.68
CA LEU A 72 -2.16 7.82 2.25
C LEU A 72 -1.99 8.99 1.28
N MET A 73 -0.87 9.08 0.56
CA MET A 73 -0.67 10.08 -0.49
C MET A 73 -1.73 9.96 -1.60
N MET A 74 -2.11 8.74 -1.99
CA MET A 74 -3.17 8.54 -2.99
C MET A 74 -4.55 8.93 -2.48
N ALA A 75 -4.84 8.67 -1.21
CA ALA A 75 -6.09 9.07 -0.57
C ALA A 75 -6.25 10.60 -0.58
N GLU A 76 -5.15 11.34 -0.38
CA GLU A 76 -5.17 12.80 -0.38
C GLU A 76 -5.04 13.42 -1.77
N ILE A 77 -4.33 12.78 -2.71
CA ILE A 77 -3.98 13.34 -4.02
C ILE A 77 -4.16 12.29 -5.12
N PRO A 78 -5.40 12.01 -5.57
CA PRO A 78 -5.70 10.88 -6.45
C PRO A 78 -5.06 10.90 -7.85
N GLN A 79 -4.43 12.01 -8.28
CA GLN A 79 -3.98 12.19 -9.68
C GLN A 79 -2.56 12.76 -9.86
N GLN A 80 -1.76 12.92 -8.81
CA GLN A 80 -0.41 13.54 -8.93
C GLN A 80 0.75 12.64 -8.49
N SER A 81 0.48 11.42 -8.04
CA SER A 81 1.55 10.47 -7.72
C SER A 81 2.08 9.83 -9.02
N PRO A 82 3.39 9.90 -9.32
CA PRO A 82 4.00 9.16 -10.42
C PRO A 82 3.71 7.65 -10.36
N SER A 83 3.47 7.11 -9.16
CA SER A 83 3.14 5.71 -8.92
C SER A 83 1.65 5.38 -9.10
N GLY A 84 0.81 6.35 -9.47
CA GLY A 84 -0.65 6.19 -9.53
C GLY A 84 -1.12 5.04 -10.43
N LEU A 85 -0.46 4.84 -11.59
CA LEU A 85 -0.79 3.73 -12.50
C LEU A 85 -0.45 2.36 -11.89
N LEU A 86 0.75 2.23 -11.30
CA LEU A 86 1.18 1.01 -10.64
C LEU A 86 0.28 0.68 -9.46
N ASN A 87 -0.04 1.69 -8.66
CA ASN A 87 -0.85 1.53 -7.47
C ASN A 87 -2.32 1.21 -7.81
N GLY A 88 -2.88 1.83 -8.85
CA GLY A 88 -4.21 1.48 -9.34
C GLY A 88 -4.29 0.02 -9.81
N TYR A 89 -3.20 -0.53 -10.38
CA TYR A 89 -3.13 -1.94 -10.72
C TYR A 89 -3.10 -2.85 -9.48
N LEU A 90 -2.35 -2.48 -8.44
CA LEU A 90 -2.29 -3.24 -7.18
C LEU A 90 -3.56 -3.12 -6.33
N ASP A 91 -4.29 -2.03 -6.47
CA ASP A 91 -5.57 -1.80 -5.77
C ASP A 91 -6.77 -2.33 -6.55
N LYS A 92 -6.53 -2.88 -7.75
CA LYS A 92 -7.58 -3.50 -8.55
C LYS A 92 -8.27 -4.59 -7.73
N ASP A 93 -9.59 -4.63 -7.85
CA ASP A 93 -10.44 -5.59 -7.13
C ASP A 93 -10.30 -5.50 -5.60
N CYS A 94 -9.93 -4.32 -5.08
CA CYS A 94 -10.02 -4.04 -3.65
C CYS A 94 -11.47 -3.94 -3.19
N PRO A 95 -11.91 -4.72 -2.18
CA PRO A 95 -13.30 -4.69 -1.73
C PRO A 95 -13.68 -3.33 -1.14
N VAL A 96 -12.71 -2.64 -0.53
CA VAL A 96 -12.89 -1.30 0.04
C VAL A 96 -11.57 -0.56 0.10
N PHE A 97 -11.57 0.71 -0.29
CA PHE A 97 -10.47 1.64 -0.03
C PHE A 97 -10.80 2.45 1.23
N ALA A 98 -10.30 2.01 2.38
CA ALA A 98 -10.52 2.61 3.69
C ALA A 98 -9.26 2.50 4.57
N PRO A 99 -8.14 3.16 4.20
CA PRO A 99 -6.94 3.15 5.01
C PRO A 99 -7.21 3.80 6.37
N ARG A 100 -6.50 3.33 7.41
CA ARG A 100 -6.56 3.99 8.73
C ARG A 100 -6.07 5.44 8.61
N PRO A 101 -6.64 6.39 9.38
CA PRO A 101 -6.19 7.77 9.38
C PRO A 101 -4.68 7.89 9.59
N ALA A 102 -4.07 8.87 8.92
CA ALA A 102 -2.67 9.19 9.11
C ALA A 102 -2.40 9.68 10.55
N SER A 103 -1.32 9.21 11.15
CA SER A 103 -0.73 9.80 12.34
C SER A 103 -0.14 11.18 12.04
N ASP A 104 0.14 11.97 13.07
CA ASP A 104 0.69 13.33 12.85
C ASP A 104 2.09 13.32 12.21
N ALA A 105 2.90 12.31 12.52
CA ALA A 105 4.19 12.11 11.86
C ALA A 105 4.01 11.78 10.36
N GLU A 106 3.06 10.91 10.03
CA GLU A 106 2.73 10.56 8.63
C GLU A 106 2.21 11.77 7.87
N LYS A 107 1.31 12.57 8.46
CA LYS A 107 0.82 13.82 7.85
C LYS A 107 1.96 14.78 7.56
N GLN A 108 2.90 14.93 8.50
CA GLN A 108 4.04 15.82 8.32
C GLN A 108 4.94 15.36 7.17
N GLU A 109 5.22 14.06 7.09
CA GLU A 109 6.03 13.49 6.01
C GLU A 109 5.32 13.61 4.65
N ILE A 110 4.05 13.25 4.57
CA ILE A 110 3.22 13.41 3.36
C ILE A 110 3.19 14.86 2.90
N GLY A 111 3.05 15.81 3.84
CA GLY A 111 3.12 17.24 3.55
C GLY A 111 4.44 17.65 2.87
N LYS A 112 5.58 17.20 3.41
CA LYS A 112 6.90 17.46 2.81
C LYS A 112 7.02 16.85 1.42
N GLN A 113 6.56 15.61 1.24
CA GLN A 113 6.62 14.94 -0.07
C GLN A 113 5.77 15.65 -1.11
N ARG A 114 4.58 16.12 -0.72
CA ARG A 114 3.71 16.93 -1.57
C ARG A 114 4.40 18.22 -2.03
N GLU A 115 5.03 18.94 -1.12
CA GLU A 115 5.77 20.17 -1.46
C GLU A 115 6.88 19.88 -2.47
N LEU A 116 7.65 18.82 -2.25
CA LEU A 116 8.69 18.37 -3.18
C LEU A 116 8.11 17.99 -4.55
N SER A 117 7.00 17.25 -4.60
CA SER A 117 6.34 16.89 -5.87
C SER A 117 5.85 18.11 -6.64
N VAL A 118 5.33 19.13 -5.96
CA VAL A 118 4.91 20.39 -6.60
C VAL A 118 6.10 21.13 -7.19
N VAL A 119 7.21 21.24 -6.44
CA VAL A 119 8.44 21.87 -6.94
C VAL A 119 8.99 21.13 -8.15
N PHE A 120 9.06 19.80 -8.07
CA PHE A 120 9.55 18.96 -9.17
C PHE A 120 8.67 19.06 -10.41
N GLN A 121 7.35 19.06 -10.26
CA GLN A 121 6.42 19.23 -11.39
C GLN A 121 6.59 20.58 -12.06
N ARG A 122 6.78 21.67 -11.29
CA ARG A 122 7.07 23.00 -11.84
C ARG A 122 8.37 23.01 -12.63
N PHE A 123 9.41 22.38 -12.09
CA PHE A 123 10.70 22.24 -12.78
C PHE A 123 10.54 21.49 -14.12
N LEU A 124 9.89 20.32 -14.12
CA LEU A 124 9.64 19.54 -15.34
C LEU A 124 8.83 20.32 -16.38
N ASN A 125 7.79 21.05 -15.95
CA ASN A 125 6.98 21.86 -16.86
C ASN A 125 7.79 23.01 -17.48
N SER A 126 8.69 23.64 -16.70
CA SER A 126 9.57 24.70 -17.22
C SER A 126 10.63 24.18 -18.20
N ALA A 127 11.15 22.97 -17.96
CA ALA A 127 12.11 22.33 -18.87
C ALA A 127 11.47 21.94 -20.21
N ASN A 128 10.19 21.52 -20.21
CA ASN A 128 9.45 21.15 -21.42
C ASN A 128 8.98 22.35 -22.26
N GLN A 129 8.95 23.57 -21.73
CA GLN A 129 8.57 24.79 -22.47
C GLN A 129 9.77 25.51 -23.14
N GLY A 130 10.99 24.96 -22.99
CA GLY A 130 12.22 25.50 -23.56
C GLY A 130 12.70 24.83 -24.85
N VAL A 131 11.85 24.07 -25.55
CA VAL A 131 12.14 23.40 -26.84
C VAL A 131 11.20 23.90 -27.91
#